data_AF-A0A6J4J1L8-F1
#
_entry.id   AF-A0A6J4J1L8-F1
#
_cell.length_a   1.000
_cell.length_b   1.000
_cell.length_c   1.000
_cell.angle_alpha   90.00
_cell.angle_beta   90.00
_cell.angle_gamma   90.00
#
_symmetry.space_group_name_H-M   'P 1'
#
loop_
_entity.id
_entity.type
_entity.pdbx_description
1 polymer ?
#
loop_
_entity_poly.entity_id
_entity_poly.type
_entity_poly.pdbx_seq_one_letter_code
_entity_poly.pdbx_strand_id
1 'polypeptide(L)'
;AAPVALAAGPRDDAPTAPAPAVDATDAEPVAAGADGQARRGVADSTIRVDVDLLDELMLLVGELVLTRNQIVQNVARQTDTDLIRASQRLNLIASELQEGVMKTRMQPIDHIWSKLPRVVRDLGLQLQKSIRLEMEGRETELDKTLLEAVKDPLTHLVRNSVDHGIESPEDRTKAGKPSEGVLTLRARHESGQVVVEVADDGAGIDPAKLGAKAVERGLVTAEALSRMSPADILQLIFLPGFSTAAAVTNVSGRGVGMDVVKTNIESIGGTIEVESEAGRGTVCRLRIPLTLAIVPALTVECAGDRYAIPQISLQELVSLDAEKAANAVEEVGGAQVYRLRGELLPLVRLTDVLGLTSERHDGHVVIAVLRSEGRRFGLVVDRVINTEEIVVKAVGGQMKAIGLYSGATVLGDGTVALILDVQALARRALRTETTERSQQAARAAATAASTDNDRQRMLLAAIGGGRRVAIPLDTVTRLEQVRADAVEKVGNREVVQYRGAILPMVRLDRHLGAYGESDREILEVIVYSDRSRSVAIVVEEILDIVDGEDAVRSDIDDLGLLGSAVLGDKVTELLDVRAAILAADPAFYSPSTVHPTAATPQGVPAALLEV
;
A
#
# COMPACT_ATOMS: atom_id res chain seq x y z
N ALA A 1 -33.02 43.39 40.14
CA ALA A 1 -32.86 44.41 41.20
C ALA A 1 -32.81 43.72 42.56
N ALA A 2 -32.21 44.35 43.56
CA ALA A 2 -31.86 43.72 44.85
C ALA A 2 -32.95 43.95 45.95
N PRO A 3 -32.71 43.80 47.27
CA PRO A 3 -33.14 42.63 48.06
C PRO A 3 -33.92 43.03 49.34
N VAL A 4 -34.05 42.13 50.35
CA VAL A 4 -33.79 42.36 51.80
C VAL A 4 -34.26 41.16 52.68
N ALA A 5 -33.33 40.66 53.54
CA ALA A 5 -33.39 40.06 54.91
C ALA A 5 -34.61 39.19 55.42
N LEU A 6 -34.54 38.32 56.46
CA LEU A 6 -33.72 38.26 57.69
C LEU A 6 -33.43 36.82 58.23
N ALA A 7 -32.24 36.67 58.82
CA ALA A 7 -31.76 35.89 59.99
C ALA A 7 -32.44 34.62 60.59
N ALA A 8 -31.60 33.64 60.97
CA ALA A 8 -31.77 32.73 62.13
C ALA A 8 -30.45 32.09 62.64
N GLY A 9 -30.30 31.97 63.98
CA GLY A 9 -29.68 30.85 64.75
C GLY A 9 -28.22 30.36 64.53
N PRO A 10 -27.36 30.25 65.58
CA PRO A 10 -26.00 29.69 65.49
C PRO A 10 -25.77 28.35 66.24
N ARG A 11 -24.86 27.49 65.70
CA ARG A 11 -23.74 26.76 66.36
C ARG A 11 -23.33 25.48 65.60
N ASP A 12 -22.07 25.40 65.15
CA ASP A 12 -21.06 24.38 65.52
C ASP A 12 -19.73 24.56 64.73
N ASP A 13 -18.70 23.80 65.12
CA ASP A 13 -17.27 24.07 64.91
C ASP A 13 -16.68 23.85 63.48
N ALA A 14 -15.64 24.64 63.16
CA ALA A 14 -14.56 24.28 62.22
C ALA A 14 -13.29 25.15 62.45
N PRO A 15 -12.06 24.58 62.44
CA PRO A 15 -10.82 25.35 62.49
C PRO A 15 -10.26 25.67 61.09
N THR A 16 -9.53 26.77 60.95
CA THR A 16 -8.83 27.16 59.70
C THR A 16 -7.43 27.73 60.00
N ALA A 17 -6.51 27.59 59.05
CA ALA A 17 -5.11 28.08 59.05
C ALA A 17 -5.04 29.66 59.00
N PRO A 18 -3.87 30.37 58.97
CA PRO A 18 -2.59 30.01 58.32
C PRO A 18 -1.27 30.50 59.02
N ALA A 19 -0.15 30.40 58.29
CA ALA A 19 1.23 30.83 58.65
C ALA A 19 1.54 32.28 58.19
N PRO A 20 2.81 32.79 58.11
CA PRO A 20 4.10 32.42 58.76
C PRO A 20 4.84 33.64 59.42
N ALA A 21 6.02 33.44 60.03
CA ALA A 21 6.92 34.54 60.47
C ALA A 21 8.42 34.14 60.56
N VAL A 22 9.30 35.14 60.67
CA VAL A 22 10.78 35.13 60.65
C VAL A 22 11.30 36.19 61.66
N ASP A 23 12.55 36.26 62.14
CA ASP A 23 13.80 35.49 61.91
C ASP A 23 14.72 35.59 63.17
N ALA A 24 15.72 34.70 63.35
CA ALA A 24 16.84 34.89 64.31
C ALA A 24 18.01 33.87 64.20
N THR A 25 19.10 34.29 63.53
CA THR A 25 20.56 34.11 63.78
C THR A 25 21.17 33.04 64.73
N ASP A 26 22.21 32.40 64.17
CA ASP A 26 23.55 32.05 64.70
C ASP A 26 23.78 31.15 65.94
N ALA A 27 24.48 30.03 65.67
CA ALA A 27 25.56 29.51 66.52
C ALA A 27 26.55 28.65 65.70
N GLU A 28 27.80 29.12 65.52
CA GLU A 28 28.91 28.30 64.99
C GLU A 28 29.51 27.34 66.04
N PRO A 29 30.17 26.24 65.63
CA PRO A 29 30.48 25.12 66.52
C PRO A 29 31.82 25.20 67.25
N VAL A 30 31.88 24.60 68.44
CA VAL A 30 33.13 24.31 69.17
C VAL A 30 33.56 22.86 68.93
N ALA A 31 34.87 22.66 68.78
CA ALA A 31 35.48 21.38 68.43
C ALA A 31 35.39 20.28 69.50
N ALA A 32 35.32 19.03 69.06
CA ALA A 32 36.23 17.94 69.43
C ALA A 32 35.89 16.67 68.64
N GLY A 33 36.89 16.00 68.05
CA GLY A 33 36.69 14.71 67.38
C GLY A 33 37.08 13.52 68.27
N ALA A 34 36.44 12.37 68.05
CA ALA A 34 37.06 11.06 68.10
C ALA A 34 36.09 9.98 67.55
N ASP A 35 36.61 9.15 66.65
CA ASP A 35 36.15 7.82 66.22
C ASP A 35 34.69 7.40 66.47
N GLY A 36 33.93 7.42 65.38
CA GLY A 36 32.82 6.50 65.16
C GLY A 36 32.80 6.12 63.68
N GLN A 37 33.26 4.90 63.33
CA GLN A 37 33.05 4.32 62.00
C GLN A 37 31.57 3.99 61.79
N ALA A 38 30.77 5.04 61.58
CA ALA A 38 29.38 4.92 61.19
C ALA A 38 29.33 4.29 59.80
N ARG A 39 28.74 3.10 59.73
CA ARG A 39 28.43 2.38 58.50
C ARG A 39 27.74 3.34 57.54
N ARG A 40 28.39 3.71 56.42
CA ARG A 40 27.74 4.35 55.29
C ARG A 40 26.62 3.42 54.82
N GLY A 41 25.38 3.78 55.14
CA GLY A 41 24.22 3.04 54.69
C GLY A 41 24.11 3.12 53.17
N VAL A 42 23.54 2.08 52.56
CA VAL A 42 23.36 1.96 51.10
C VAL A 42 22.32 2.99 50.55
N ALA A 43 21.97 4.01 51.33
CA ALA A 43 21.07 5.10 50.96
C ALA A 43 21.75 6.23 50.17
N ASP A 44 23.09 6.33 50.19
CA ASP A 44 23.85 7.38 49.48
C ASP A 44 24.11 7.07 47.99
N SER A 45 23.57 5.97 47.44
CA SER A 45 23.95 5.44 46.11
C SER A 45 23.07 5.87 44.94
N THR A 46 22.01 6.66 45.15
CA THR A 46 21.08 7.07 44.09
C THR A 46 20.98 8.59 43.95
N ILE A 47 21.29 9.10 42.76
CA ILE A 47 21.15 10.53 42.42
C ILE A 47 19.89 10.69 41.56
N ARG A 48 19.03 11.64 41.92
CA ARG A 48 17.92 12.06 41.05
C ARG A 48 18.44 13.07 40.04
N VAL A 49 18.35 12.72 38.77
CA VAL A 49 18.75 13.55 37.62
C VAL A 49 17.49 13.98 36.89
N ASP A 50 17.47 15.20 36.35
CA ASP A 50 16.38 15.64 35.49
C ASP A 50 16.37 14.85 34.17
N VAL A 51 15.18 14.63 33.62
CA VAL A 51 15.01 13.95 32.33
C VAL A 51 15.63 14.78 31.21
N ASP A 52 15.43 16.10 31.23
CA ASP A 52 15.85 16.97 30.14
C ASP A 52 17.39 17.01 30.02
N LEU A 53 18.10 16.89 31.15
CA LEU A 53 19.56 16.78 31.20
C LEU A 53 20.07 15.44 30.62
N LEU A 54 19.36 14.33 30.87
CA LEU A 54 19.70 13.04 30.25
C LEU A 54 19.44 13.06 28.74
N ASP A 55 18.39 13.74 28.30
CA ASP A 55 18.05 13.89 26.87
C ASP A 55 19.03 14.84 26.15
N GLU A 56 19.53 15.90 26.80
CA GLU A 56 20.62 16.74 26.31
C GLU A 56 21.94 15.96 26.19
N LEU A 57 22.30 15.18 27.23
CA LEU A 57 23.48 14.29 27.18
C LEU A 57 23.38 13.27 26.03
N MET A 58 22.19 12.72 25.77
CA MET A 58 21.97 11.83 24.63
C MET A 58 22.13 12.53 23.27
N LEU A 59 21.71 13.79 23.16
CA LEU A 59 21.93 14.59 21.95
C LEU A 59 23.43 14.82 21.71
N LEU A 60 24.17 15.22 22.75
CA LEU A 60 25.62 15.43 22.70
C LEU A 60 26.39 14.14 22.40
N VAL A 61 25.97 13.00 22.94
CA VAL A 61 26.52 11.68 22.60
C VAL A 61 26.24 11.33 21.13
N GLY A 62 25.05 11.65 20.62
CA GLY A 62 24.74 11.52 19.19
C GLY A 62 25.67 12.34 18.29
N GLU A 63 25.89 13.61 18.63
CA GLU A 63 26.82 14.49 17.90
C GLU A 63 28.29 14.02 18.03
N LEU A 64 28.69 13.49 19.19
CA LEU A 64 30.00 12.88 19.38
C LEU A 64 30.18 11.65 18.48
N VAL A 65 29.18 10.78 18.37
CA VAL A 65 29.22 9.59 17.50
C VAL A 65 29.29 9.99 16.02
N LEU A 66 28.53 10.99 15.59
CA LEU A 66 28.61 11.53 14.22
C LEU A 66 30.00 12.12 13.94
N THR A 67 30.53 12.96 14.84
CA THR A 67 31.85 13.59 14.72
C THR A 67 32.97 12.54 14.70
N ARG A 68 32.91 11.55 15.59
CA ARG A 68 33.79 10.36 15.63
C ARG A 68 33.78 9.64 14.28
N ASN A 69 32.60 9.34 13.74
CA ASN A 69 32.46 8.62 12.47
C ASN A 69 33.06 9.43 11.31
N GLN A 70 32.84 10.75 11.28
CA GLN A 70 33.45 11.65 10.31
C GLN A 70 35.00 11.66 10.42
N ILE A 71 35.55 11.72 11.63
CA ILE A 71 37.00 11.64 11.88
C ILE A 71 37.55 10.30 11.38
N VAL A 72 36.92 9.17 11.75
CA VAL A 72 37.34 7.83 11.33
C VAL A 72 37.34 7.70 9.80
N GLN A 73 36.30 8.17 9.11
CA GLN A 73 36.23 8.16 7.64
C GLN A 73 37.32 9.02 6.99
N ASN A 74 37.60 10.22 7.54
CA ASN A 74 38.63 11.12 7.02
C ASN A 74 40.05 10.56 7.25
N VAL A 75 40.30 9.94 8.40
CA VAL A 75 41.59 9.33 8.75
C VAL A 75 41.84 8.04 7.97
N ALA A 76 40.80 7.27 7.64
CA ALA A 76 40.91 6.06 6.81
C ALA A 76 41.43 6.31 5.38
N ARG A 77 41.46 7.57 4.92
CA ARG A 77 42.05 7.99 3.64
C ARG A 77 43.50 8.46 3.73
N GLN A 78 44.09 8.45 4.93
CA GLN A 78 45.46 8.91 5.19
C GLN A 78 46.40 7.73 5.48
N THR A 79 47.70 7.96 5.32
CA THR A 79 48.77 6.98 5.60
C THR A 79 49.45 7.19 6.95
N ASP A 80 49.02 8.18 7.75
CA ASP A 80 49.59 8.47 9.07
C ASP A 80 49.13 7.42 10.09
N THR A 81 50.08 6.61 10.56
CA THR A 81 49.81 5.48 11.46
C THR A 81 49.46 5.93 12.88
N ASP A 82 50.01 7.04 13.35
CA ASP A 82 49.74 7.54 14.70
C ASP A 82 48.38 8.24 14.74
N LEU A 83 47.99 8.93 13.65
CA LEU A 83 46.63 9.47 13.49
C LEU A 83 45.58 8.36 13.41
N ILE A 84 45.85 7.26 12.69
CA ILE A 84 44.98 6.08 12.66
C ILE A 84 44.81 5.48 14.07
N ARG A 85 45.92 5.33 14.82
CA ARG A 85 45.87 4.80 16.20
C ARG A 85 45.10 5.74 17.15
N ALA A 86 45.28 7.05 17.03
CA ALA A 86 44.55 8.04 17.81
C ALA A 86 43.04 8.01 17.50
N SER A 87 42.69 7.90 16.22
CA SER A 87 41.30 7.75 15.75
C SER A 87 40.65 6.47 16.30
N GLN A 88 41.34 5.33 16.27
CA GLN A 88 40.87 4.08 16.87
C GLN A 88 40.65 4.18 18.39
N ARG A 89 41.51 4.92 19.10
CA ARG A 89 41.34 5.16 20.54
C ARG A 89 40.14 6.06 20.85
N LEU A 90 39.94 7.14 20.08
CA LEU A 90 38.75 7.99 20.16
C LEU A 90 37.49 7.15 19.89
N ASN A 91 37.54 6.30 18.87
CA ASN A 91 36.46 5.41 18.47
C ASN A 91 36.01 4.47 19.62
N LEU A 92 36.95 3.91 20.38
CA LEU A 92 36.69 3.09 21.56
C LEU A 92 36.10 3.90 22.73
N ILE A 93 36.75 5.01 23.13
CA ILE A 93 36.31 5.83 24.27
C ILE A 93 34.90 6.40 24.02
N ALA A 94 34.60 6.81 22.79
CA ALA A 94 33.26 7.29 22.43
C ALA A 94 32.20 6.17 22.49
N SER A 95 32.55 4.93 22.12
CA SER A 95 31.65 3.77 22.31
C SER A 95 31.38 3.48 23.79
N GLU A 96 32.42 3.47 24.62
CA GLU A 96 32.30 3.24 26.07
C GLU A 96 31.45 4.34 26.74
N LEU A 97 31.64 5.60 26.34
CA LEU A 97 30.83 6.72 26.83
C LEU A 97 29.37 6.61 26.36
N GLN A 98 29.13 6.26 25.09
CA GLN A 98 27.79 6.04 24.57
C GLN A 98 27.06 4.92 25.34
N GLU A 99 27.71 3.76 25.54
CA GLU A 99 27.14 2.66 26.31
C GLU A 99 26.86 3.07 27.77
N GLY A 100 27.77 3.83 28.39
CA GLY A 100 27.60 4.36 29.73
C GLY A 100 26.39 5.29 29.88
N VAL A 101 26.18 6.23 28.95
CA VAL A 101 25.04 7.15 28.98
C VAL A 101 23.73 6.45 28.59
N MET A 102 23.76 5.47 27.67
CA MET A 102 22.58 4.64 27.41
C MET A 102 22.12 3.90 28.68
N LYS A 103 23.06 3.33 29.46
CA LYS A 103 22.75 2.64 30.72
C LYS A 103 22.12 3.53 31.79
N THR A 104 22.43 4.82 31.85
CA THR A 104 21.78 5.73 32.82
C THR A 104 20.33 6.10 32.43
N ARG A 105 19.94 5.88 31.17
CA ARG A 105 18.58 6.12 30.65
C ARG A 105 17.69 4.86 30.62
N MET A 106 18.29 3.69 30.82
CA MET A 106 17.58 2.42 30.89
C MET A 106 16.57 2.40 32.04
N GLN A 107 15.43 1.75 31.81
CA GLN A 107 14.41 1.48 32.81
C GLN A 107 13.97 0.01 32.74
N PRO A 108 13.62 -0.62 33.87
CA PRO A 108 13.10 -1.98 33.86
C PRO A 108 11.72 -2.03 33.20
N ILE A 109 11.49 -3.08 32.42
CA ILE A 109 10.24 -3.28 31.69
C ILE A 109 9.03 -3.51 32.63
N ASP A 110 9.28 -3.80 33.92
CA ASP A 110 8.29 -3.87 35.00
C ASP A 110 7.35 -2.64 35.10
N HIS A 111 7.81 -1.45 34.71
CA HIS A 111 6.97 -0.23 34.64
C HIS A 111 5.73 -0.37 33.73
N ILE A 112 5.80 -1.23 32.70
CA ILE A 112 4.66 -1.64 31.88
C ILE A 112 3.97 -2.87 32.49
N TRP A 113 4.75 -3.92 32.79
CA TRP A 113 4.24 -5.22 33.26
C TRP A 113 3.36 -5.10 34.50
N SER A 114 3.72 -4.24 35.46
CA SER A 114 2.98 -4.01 36.71
C SER A 114 1.48 -3.68 36.53
N LYS A 115 1.07 -3.16 35.36
CA LYS A 115 -0.32 -2.83 35.04
C LYS A 115 -1.07 -3.97 34.33
N LEU A 116 -0.36 -4.86 33.64
CA LEU A 116 -0.95 -5.93 32.82
C LEU A 116 -1.77 -6.97 33.61
N PRO A 117 -1.40 -7.41 34.84
CA PRO A 117 -2.23 -8.31 35.65
C PRO A 117 -3.64 -7.81 35.91
N ARG A 118 -3.81 -6.49 36.07
CA ARG A 118 -5.15 -5.89 36.22
C ARG A 118 -5.91 -5.90 34.90
N VAL A 119 -5.26 -5.51 33.80
CA VAL A 119 -5.86 -5.51 32.46
C VAL A 119 -6.34 -6.92 32.08
N VAL A 120 -5.52 -7.95 32.26
CA VAL A 120 -5.87 -9.36 31.98
C VAL A 120 -7.01 -9.83 32.87
N ARG A 121 -7.04 -9.47 34.15
CA ARG A 121 -8.13 -9.84 35.07
C ARG A 121 -9.44 -9.16 34.70
N ASP A 122 -9.42 -7.86 34.42
CA ASP A 122 -10.61 -7.07 34.08
C ASP A 122 -11.22 -7.57 32.75
N LEU A 123 -10.38 -7.87 31.74
CA LEU A 123 -10.81 -8.50 30.47
C LEU A 123 -11.30 -9.94 30.65
N GLY A 124 -10.61 -10.75 31.46
CA GLY A 124 -11.02 -12.14 31.75
C GLY A 124 -12.39 -12.21 32.40
N LEU A 125 -12.69 -11.31 33.35
CA LEU A 125 -14.01 -11.18 33.95
C LEU A 125 -15.07 -10.72 32.93
N GLN A 126 -14.75 -9.72 32.10
CA GLN A 126 -15.66 -9.20 31.07
C GLN A 126 -16.03 -10.27 30.02
N LEU A 127 -15.09 -11.12 29.66
CA LEU A 127 -15.25 -12.16 28.63
C LEU A 127 -15.55 -13.56 29.21
N GLN A 128 -15.70 -13.68 30.53
CA GLN A 128 -15.92 -14.94 31.25
C GLN A 128 -14.86 -16.03 30.99
N LYS A 129 -13.58 -15.62 30.89
CA LYS A 129 -12.43 -16.51 30.67
C LYS A 129 -11.56 -16.61 31.93
N SER A 130 -11.11 -17.83 32.24
CA SER A 130 -10.16 -18.10 33.32
C SER A 130 -8.74 -18.08 32.77
N ILE A 131 -7.87 -17.20 33.27
CA ILE A 131 -6.54 -16.93 32.68
C ILE A 131 -5.50 -16.75 33.78
N ARG A 132 -4.40 -17.51 33.70
CA ARG A 132 -3.18 -17.31 34.47
C ARG A 132 -2.17 -16.49 33.67
N LEU A 133 -1.68 -15.42 34.27
CA LEU A 133 -0.64 -14.56 33.70
C LEU A 133 0.73 -14.92 34.30
N GLU A 134 1.64 -15.40 33.47
CA GLU A 134 3.03 -15.71 33.83
C GLU A 134 3.95 -14.62 33.24
N MET A 135 4.95 -14.19 34.01
CA MET A 135 5.77 -13.01 33.68
C MET A 135 7.22 -13.21 34.09
N GLU A 136 8.10 -13.37 33.11
CA GLU A 136 9.53 -13.63 33.24
C GLU A 136 10.36 -12.46 32.70
N GLY A 137 11.53 -12.17 33.31
CA GLY A 137 12.45 -11.13 32.85
C GLY A 137 11.96 -9.70 33.08
N ARG A 138 11.26 -9.41 34.19
CA ARG A 138 10.70 -8.07 34.50
C ARG A 138 11.78 -7.01 34.74
N GLU A 139 12.94 -7.48 35.18
CA GLU A 139 14.19 -6.74 35.36
C GLU A 139 14.87 -6.38 34.04
N THR A 140 14.40 -6.88 32.89
CA THR A 140 14.97 -6.55 31.58
C THR A 140 14.90 -5.04 31.34
N GLU A 141 16.06 -4.45 31.11
CA GLU A 141 16.22 -3.02 30.90
C GLU A 141 15.96 -2.63 29.43
N LEU A 142 15.28 -1.49 29.24
CA LEU A 142 14.98 -0.88 27.95
C LEU A 142 15.04 0.65 28.07
N ASP A 143 15.43 1.35 27.01
CA ASP A 143 15.43 2.82 26.98
C ASP A 143 14.02 3.39 27.24
N LYS A 144 13.93 4.48 28.01
CA LYS A 144 12.66 5.14 28.36
C LYS A 144 11.76 5.47 27.16
N THR A 145 12.32 5.91 26.04
CA THR A 145 11.53 6.26 24.83
C THR A 145 11.05 5.02 24.08
N LEU A 146 11.87 3.96 24.03
CA LEU A 146 11.45 2.66 23.52
C LEU A 146 10.36 2.05 24.41
N LEU A 147 10.48 2.18 25.73
CA LEU A 147 9.50 1.72 26.72
C LEU A 147 8.12 2.36 26.51
N GLU A 148 8.04 3.69 26.40
CA GLU A 148 6.78 4.37 26.09
C GLU A 148 6.22 4.02 24.70
N ALA A 149 7.07 3.80 23.70
CA ALA A 149 6.63 3.40 22.35
C ALA A 149 6.07 1.96 22.28
N VAL A 150 6.61 1.03 23.09
CA VAL A 150 6.27 -0.41 23.08
C VAL A 150 5.05 -0.74 23.96
N LYS A 151 4.73 0.13 24.93
CA LYS A 151 3.61 0.02 25.88
C LYS A 151 2.24 -0.21 25.23
N ASP A 152 1.87 0.58 24.22
CA ASP A 152 0.60 0.44 23.52
C ASP A 152 0.56 -0.84 22.65
N PRO A 153 1.58 -1.15 21.83
CA PRO A 153 1.75 -2.45 21.16
C PRO A 153 1.58 -3.68 22.07
N LEU A 154 2.28 -3.73 23.21
CA LEU A 154 2.19 -4.87 24.14
C LEU A 154 0.81 -4.99 24.78
N THR A 155 0.21 -3.87 25.20
CA THR A 155 -1.14 -3.86 25.77
C THR A 155 -2.17 -4.39 24.77
N HIS A 156 -1.99 -4.07 23.49
CA HIS A 156 -2.85 -4.56 22.41
C HIS A 156 -2.64 -6.05 22.11
N LEU A 157 -1.39 -6.54 22.06
CA LEU A 157 -1.09 -7.97 21.90
C LEU A 157 -1.67 -8.80 23.05
N VAL A 158 -1.47 -8.37 24.30
CA VAL A 158 -2.08 -8.98 25.49
C VAL A 158 -3.60 -9.03 25.38
N ARG A 159 -4.24 -7.94 24.92
CA ARG A 159 -5.69 -7.91 24.70
C ARG A 159 -6.12 -8.94 23.66
N ASN A 160 -5.42 -9.06 22.54
CA ASN A 160 -5.79 -10.00 21.49
C ASN A 160 -5.62 -11.46 21.93
N SER A 161 -4.57 -11.78 22.70
CA SER A 161 -4.41 -13.10 23.32
C SER A 161 -5.57 -13.42 24.29
N VAL A 162 -6.07 -12.43 25.05
CA VAL A 162 -7.21 -12.63 25.95
C VAL A 162 -8.56 -12.68 25.20
N ASP A 163 -8.78 -11.84 24.19
CA ASP A 163 -10.06 -11.72 23.47
C ASP A 163 -10.25 -12.81 22.41
N HIS A 164 -9.23 -13.08 21.61
CA HIS A 164 -9.31 -13.97 20.45
C HIS A 164 -8.44 -15.23 20.56
N GLY A 165 -7.33 -15.18 21.31
CA GLY A 165 -6.44 -16.33 21.52
C GLY A 165 -7.07 -17.39 22.44
N ILE A 166 -7.17 -17.09 23.73
CA ILE A 166 -7.65 -18.02 24.77
C ILE A 166 -9.16 -18.27 24.63
N GLU A 167 -9.58 -19.53 24.63
CA GLU A 167 -10.99 -19.93 24.48
C GLU A 167 -11.76 -19.88 25.81
N SER A 168 -13.08 -20.11 25.79
CA SER A 168 -13.88 -20.22 27.01
C SER A 168 -13.47 -21.47 27.83
N PRO A 169 -13.63 -21.50 29.17
CA PRO A 169 -13.30 -22.67 29.98
C PRO A 169 -14.02 -23.96 29.53
N GLU A 170 -15.25 -23.83 29.03
CA GLU A 170 -16.02 -24.94 28.47
C GLU A 170 -15.39 -25.45 27.16
N ASP A 171 -15.04 -24.56 26.24
CA ASP A 171 -14.50 -24.94 24.93
C ASP A 171 -13.08 -25.49 25.04
N ARG A 172 -12.28 -24.96 25.98
CA ARG A 172 -10.99 -25.54 26.36
C ARG A 172 -11.14 -26.97 26.87
N THR A 173 -12.12 -27.22 27.73
CA THR A 173 -12.40 -28.57 28.25
C THR A 173 -12.87 -29.51 27.12
N LYS A 174 -13.72 -29.04 26.20
CA LYS A 174 -14.13 -29.80 24.99
C LYS A 174 -12.95 -30.14 24.08
N ALA A 175 -11.95 -29.25 24.00
CA ALA A 175 -10.71 -29.44 23.25
C ALA A 175 -9.64 -30.26 23.99
N GLY A 176 -9.92 -30.75 25.22
CA GLY A 176 -8.97 -31.51 26.03
C GLY A 176 -7.87 -30.69 26.71
N LYS A 177 -8.03 -29.36 26.75
CA LYS A 177 -7.10 -28.42 27.42
C LYS A 177 -7.50 -28.16 28.88
N PRO A 178 -6.57 -27.66 29.72
CA PRO A 178 -6.91 -27.11 31.03
C PRO A 178 -7.94 -25.97 30.92
N SER A 179 -8.88 -25.89 31.86
CA SER A 179 -9.94 -24.88 31.88
C SER A 179 -9.44 -23.46 32.17
N GLU A 180 -8.28 -23.33 32.81
CA GLU A 180 -7.50 -22.10 32.91
C GLU A 180 -6.56 -22.00 31.70
N GLY A 181 -6.62 -20.90 30.95
CA GLY A 181 -5.67 -20.55 29.90
C GLY A 181 -4.40 -19.93 30.47
N VAL A 182 -3.28 -20.07 29.77
CA VAL A 182 -1.99 -19.49 30.18
C VAL A 182 -1.59 -18.41 29.17
N LEU A 183 -1.29 -17.22 29.70
CA LEU A 183 -0.67 -16.12 28.97
C LEU A 183 0.71 -15.87 29.59
N THR A 184 1.77 -16.08 28.82
CA THR A 184 3.16 -15.88 29.26
C THR A 184 3.75 -14.63 28.59
N LEU A 185 4.32 -13.75 29.39
CA LEU A 185 5.10 -12.60 28.95
C LEU A 185 6.57 -12.81 29.32
N ARG A 186 7.46 -12.81 28.33
CA ARG A 186 8.92 -12.91 28.54
C ARG A 186 9.62 -11.69 27.97
N ALA A 187 10.64 -11.21 28.67
CA ALA A 187 11.61 -10.27 28.13
C ALA A 187 13.03 -10.80 28.40
N ARG A 188 13.95 -10.60 27.46
CA ARG A 188 15.37 -10.94 27.60
C ARG A 188 16.25 -10.06 26.71
N HIS A 189 17.52 -9.93 27.06
CA HIS A 189 18.55 -9.40 26.16
C HIS A 189 19.13 -10.55 25.32
N GLU A 190 19.15 -10.38 24.00
CA GLU A 190 19.64 -11.38 23.04
C GLU A 190 20.37 -10.64 21.90
N SER A 191 21.67 -10.90 21.72
CA SER A 191 22.47 -10.38 20.59
C SER A 191 22.44 -8.86 20.38
N GLY A 192 22.39 -8.06 21.46
CA GLY A 192 22.31 -6.59 21.36
C GLY A 192 20.91 -6.04 21.07
N GLN A 193 19.89 -6.90 21.14
CA GLN A 193 18.47 -6.56 21.06
C GLN A 193 17.75 -6.98 22.35
N VAL A 194 16.63 -6.31 22.66
CA VAL A 194 15.66 -6.78 23.64
C VAL A 194 14.61 -7.59 22.89
N VAL A 195 14.47 -8.86 23.26
CA VAL A 195 13.44 -9.74 22.71
C VAL A 195 12.31 -9.82 23.72
N VAL A 196 11.11 -9.43 23.30
CA VAL A 196 9.88 -9.49 24.08
C VAL A 196 8.92 -10.48 23.43
N GLU A 197 8.45 -11.46 24.19
CA GLU A 197 7.52 -12.49 23.71
C GLU A 197 6.20 -12.40 24.47
N VAL A 198 5.10 -12.43 23.72
CA VAL A 198 3.73 -12.58 24.22
C VAL A 198 3.23 -13.91 23.69
N ALA A 199 3.03 -14.89 24.58
CA ALA A 199 2.66 -16.26 24.22
C ALA A 199 1.37 -16.69 24.91
N ASP A 200 0.41 -17.23 24.17
CA ASP A 200 -0.81 -17.86 24.70
C ASP A 200 -0.92 -19.34 24.32
N ASP A 201 -1.65 -20.11 25.13
CA ASP A 201 -1.98 -21.52 24.87
C ASP A 201 -3.39 -21.70 24.24
N GLY A 202 -3.85 -20.66 23.53
CA GLY A 202 -5.20 -20.52 23.00
C GLY A 202 -5.50 -21.34 21.75
N ALA A 203 -6.56 -20.96 21.04
CA ALA A 203 -7.01 -21.61 19.80
C ALA A 203 -5.96 -21.57 18.67
N GLY A 204 -4.96 -20.68 18.76
CA GLY A 204 -4.02 -20.41 17.68
C GLY A 204 -4.68 -19.79 16.45
N ILE A 205 -3.86 -19.45 15.46
CA ILE A 205 -4.26 -18.88 14.19
C ILE A 205 -4.19 -19.98 13.14
N ASP A 206 -5.34 -20.31 12.54
CA ASP A 206 -5.45 -21.28 11.45
C ASP A 206 -5.07 -20.61 10.12
N PRO A 207 -3.94 -20.98 9.47
CA PRO A 207 -3.49 -20.33 8.25
C PRO A 207 -4.47 -20.52 7.09
N ALA A 208 -5.20 -21.64 7.03
CA ALA A 208 -6.16 -21.89 5.96
C ALA A 208 -7.37 -20.94 6.07
N LYS A 209 -7.90 -20.75 7.28
CA LYS A 209 -8.97 -19.76 7.53
C LYS A 209 -8.49 -18.33 7.30
N LEU A 210 -7.28 -18.01 7.75
CA LEU A 210 -6.66 -16.68 7.59
C LEU A 210 -6.49 -16.34 6.10
N GLY A 211 -5.91 -17.26 5.33
CA GLY A 211 -5.73 -17.13 3.89
C GLY A 211 -7.05 -17.02 3.12
N ALA A 212 -8.05 -17.85 3.46
CA ALA A 212 -9.39 -17.74 2.87
C ALA A 212 -10.01 -16.35 3.12
N LYS A 213 -9.86 -15.80 4.32
CA LYS A 213 -10.34 -14.44 4.65
C LYS A 213 -9.56 -13.34 3.91
N ALA A 214 -8.25 -13.53 3.69
CA ALA A 214 -7.42 -12.63 2.88
C ALA A 214 -7.90 -12.55 1.43
N VAL A 215 -8.28 -13.70 0.85
CA VAL A 215 -8.83 -13.79 -0.52
C VAL A 215 -10.24 -13.19 -0.60
N GLU A 216 -11.12 -13.50 0.37
CA GLU A 216 -12.47 -12.91 0.45
C GLU A 216 -12.44 -11.38 0.51
N ARG A 217 -11.48 -10.80 1.23
CA ARG A 217 -11.28 -9.34 1.32
C ARG A 217 -10.48 -8.73 0.16
N GLY A 218 -10.09 -9.52 -0.84
CA GLY A 218 -9.33 -9.05 -2.01
C GLY A 218 -7.89 -8.59 -1.70
N LEU A 219 -7.34 -8.93 -0.52
CA LEU A 219 -6.00 -8.53 -0.09
C LEU A 219 -4.91 -9.41 -0.72
N VAL A 220 -5.24 -10.66 -1.06
CA VAL A 220 -4.37 -11.64 -1.73
C VAL A 220 -5.19 -12.40 -2.76
N THR A 221 -4.61 -12.76 -3.91
CA THR A 221 -5.30 -13.62 -4.90
C THR A 221 -5.20 -15.09 -4.50
N ALA A 222 -6.17 -15.93 -4.88
CA ALA A 222 -6.12 -17.37 -4.59
C ALA A 222 -4.85 -18.05 -5.13
N GLU A 223 -4.38 -17.60 -6.31
CA GLU A 223 -3.14 -18.07 -6.92
C GLU A 223 -1.89 -17.64 -6.12
N ALA A 224 -1.86 -16.40 -5.61
CA ALA A 224 -0.78 -15.94 -4.74
C ALA A 224 -0.77 -16.70 -3.40
N LEU A 225 -1.93 -16.93 -2.79
CA LEU A 225 -2.07 -17.70 -1.56
C LEU A 225 -1.53 -19.14 -1.72
N SER A 226 -1.78 -19.78 -2.86
CA SER A 226 -1.31 -21.14 -3.14
C SER A 226 0.23 -21.29 -3.20
N ARG A 227 0.97 -20.18 -3.29
CA ARG A 227 2.44 -20.13 -3.31
C ARG A 227 3.08 -19.72 -1.98
N MET A 228 2.29 -19.32 -0.98
CA MET A 228 2.78 -18.85 0.31
C MET A 228 3.06 -20.01 1.26
N SER A 229 4.12 -19.90 2.08
CA SER A 229 4.31 -20.83 3.19
C SER A 229 3.33 -20.52 4.33
N PRO A 230 3.07 -21.45 5.27
CA PRO A 230 2.23 -21.17 6.43
C PRO A 230 2.69 -19.95 7.24
N ALA A 231 4.01 -19.71 7.32
CA ALA A 231 4.58 -18.54 7.98
C ALA A 231 4.26 -17.23 7.22
N ASP A 232 4.39 -17.23 5.89
CA ASP A 232 4.01 -16.07 5.06
C ASP A 232 2.50 -15.77 5.16
N ILE A 233 1.67 -16.81 5.26
CA ILE A 233 0.23 -16.68 5.47
C ILE A 233 -0.07 -16.04 6.83
N LEU A 234 0.61 -16.46 7.91
CA LEU A 234 0.46 -15.83 9.23
C LEU A 234 0.84 -14.34 9.22
N GLN A 235 1.85 -13.95 8.43
CA GLN A 235 2.25 -12.53 8.28
C GLN A 235 1.16 -11.64 7.64
N LEU A 236 0.13 -12.22 6.99
CA LEU A 236 -0.99 -11.46 6.42
C LEU A 236 -1.84 -10.75 7.48
N ILE A 237 -1.77 -11.14 8.77
CA ILE A 237 -2.44 -10.41 9.86
C ILE A 237 -2.02 -8.94 9.95
N PHE A 238 -0.81 -8.61 9.47
CA PHE A 238 -0.24 -7.27 9.53
C PHE A 238 -0.61 -6.38 8.33
N LEU A 239 -1.41 -6.88 7.37
CA LEU A 239 -1.83 -6.08 6.22
C LEU A 239 -2.80 -4.96 6.66
N PRO A 240 -2.68 -3.74 6.12
CA PRO A 240 -3.59 -2.64 6.42
C PRO A 240 -5.06 -3.02 6.16
N GLY A 241 -5.92 -2.79 7.14
CA GLY A 241 -7.35 -3.17 7.06
C GLY A 241 -7.63 -4.67 7.18
N PHE A 242 -6.62 -5.50 7.44
CA PHE A 242 -6.82 -6.89 7.84
C PHE A 242 -7.33 -6.95 9.28
N SER A 243 -8.62 -7.21 9.44
CA SER A 243 -9.22 -7.53 10.73
C SER A 243 -10.14 -8.73 10.56
N THR A 244 -9.96 -9.75 11.41
CA THR A 244 -10.78 -10.96 11.42
C THR A 244 -12.17 -10.72 12.04
N ALA A 245 -12.39 -9.57 12.69
CA ALA A 245 -13.66 -9.23 13.31
C ALA A 245 -14.77 -9.03 12.26
N ALA A 246 -15.90 -9.72 12.47
CA ALA A 246 -17.11 -9.58 11.65
C ALA A 246 -17.96 -8.35 12.02
N ALA A 247 -17.69 -7.73 13.18
CA ALA A 247 -18.35 -6.52 13.65
C ALA A 247 -17.35 -5.62 14.38
N VAL A 248 -17.51 -4.30 14.26
CA VAL A 248 -16.72 -3.33 15.03
C VAL A 248 -17.21 -3.35 16.48
N THR A 249 -16.42 -3.93 17.39
CA THR A 249 -16.76 -3.95 18.82
C THR A 249 -16.45 -2.60 19.46
N ASN A 250 -17.40 -2.08 20.25
CA ASN A 250 -17.33 -0.76 20.90
C ASN A 250 -16.20 -0.60 21.95
N VAL A 251 -15.34 -1.61 22.11
CA VAL A 251 -14.18 -1.61 23.04
C VAL A 251 -12.90 -1.14 22.33
N SER A 252 -12.88 -1.04 21.00
CA SER A 252 -11.70 -0.67 20.19
C SER A 252 -11.81 0.72 19.55
N GLY A 253 -12.29 1.71 20.32
CA GLY A 253 -12.58 3.10 19.89
C GLY A 253 -11.39 3.98 19.44
N ARG A 254 -10.31 3.39 18.93
CA ARG A 254 -9.17 4.08 18.30
C ARG A 254 -8.67 3.42 17.00
N GLY A 255 -9.29 2.34 16.52
CA GLY A 255 -8.92 1.72 15.25
C GLY A 255 -7.52 1.11 15.22
N VAL A 256 -7.07 0.53 16.34
CA VAL A 256 -5.75 -0.14 16.43
C VAL A 256 -5.90 -1.56 15.89
N GLY A 257 -5.29 -1.85 14.74
CA GLY A 257 -5.12 -3.20 14.20
C GLY A 257 -3.70 -3.73 14.39
N MET A 258 -3.43 -4.93 13.85
CA MET A 258 -2.07 -5.48 13.80
C MET A 258 -1.13 -4.66 12.91
N ASP A 259 -1.67 -4.05 11.85
CA ASP A 259 -0.96 -3.06 11.04
C ASP A 259 -0.36 -1.93 11.89
N VAL A 260 -1.15 -1.31 12.78
CA VAL A 260 -0.68 -0.25 13.69
C VAL A 260 0.38 -0.76 14.66
N VAL A 261 0.22 -1.98 15.20
CA VAL A 261 1.22 -2.61 16.07
C VAL A 261 2.55 -2.79 15.33
N LYS A 262 2.51 -3.33 14.10
CA LYS A 262 3.71 -3.49 13.26
C LYS A 262 4.36 -2.15 12.94
N THR A 263 3.61 -1.16 12.45
CA THR A 263 4.16 0.17 12.12
C THR A 263 4.79 0.85 13.33
N ASN A 264 4.20 0.72 14.53
CA ASN A 264 4.80 1.28 15.74
C ASN A 264 6.15 0.62 16.08
N ILE A 265 6.26 -0.71 15.98
CA ILE A 265 7.50 -1.44 16.24
C ILE A 265 8.55 -1.19 15.15
N GLU A 266 8.16 -1.13 13.87
CA GLU A 266 9.06 -0.75 12.77
C GLU A 266 9.56 0.70 12.92
N SER A 267 8.74 1.63 13.44
CA SER A 267 9.12 3.04 13.62
C SER A 267 10.23 3.27 14.67
N ILE A 268 10.47 2.30 15.55
CA ILE A 268 11.59 2.31 16.53
C ILE A 268 12.76 1.43 16.08
N GLY A 269 12.80 1.00 14.82
CA GLY A 269 13.83 0.10 14.28
C GLY A 269 13.70 -1.35 14.76
N GLY A 270 12.56 -1.72 15.35
CA GLY A 270 12.28 -3.09 15.77
C GLY A 270 11.61 -3.94 14.67
N THR A 271 11.47 -5.23 14.95
CA THR A 271 10.72 -6.17 14.12
C THR A 271 9.71 -6.94 14.96
N ILE A 272 8.64 -7.43 14.32
CA ILE A 272 7.64 -8.31 14.94
C ILE A 272 7.43 -9.56 14.09
N GLU A 273 7.42 -10.71 14.74
CA GLU A 273 7.14 -12.03 14.18
C GLU A 273 5.98 -12.68 14.91
N VAL A 274 5.23 -13.53 14.22
CA VAL A 274 4.17 -14.35 14.81
C VAL A 274 4.33 -15.80 14.38
N GLU A 275 4.47 -16.66 15.37
CA GLU A 275 4.45 -18.12 15.26
C GLU A 275 3.12 -18.60 15.86
N SER A 276 2.42 -19.50 15.17
CA SER A 276 1.14 -20.01 15.68
C SER A 276 0.85 -21.41 15.14
N GLU A 277 0.25 -22.24 15.99
CA GLU A 277 -0.22 -23.58 15.62
C GLU A 277 -1.67 -23.74 16.10
N ALA A 278 -2.56 -24.06 15.15
CA ALA A 278 -3.99 -24.20 15.42
C ALA A 278 -4.25 -25.27 16.50
N GLY A 279 -5.03 -24.91 17.51
CA GLY A 279 -5.31 -25.73 18.68
C GLY A 279 -4.24 -25.70 19.78
N ARG A 280 -3.10 -25.01 19.59
CA ARG A 280 -2.00 -24.97 20.58
C ARG A 280 -1.63 -23.58 21.07
N GLY A 281 -1.88 -22.55 20.27
CA GLY A 281 -1.74 -21.15 20.68
C GLY A 281 -0.92 -20.29 19.73
N THR A 282 -0.50 -19.13 20.22
CA THR A 282 0.19 -18.09 19.44
C THR A 282 1.37 -17.51 20.22
N VAL A 283 2.48 -17.25 19.54
CA VAL A 283 3.66 -16.56 20.08
C VAL A 283 3.96 -15.35 19.19
N CYS A 284 3.78 -14.16 19.73
CA CYS A 284 4.18 -12.90 19.11
C CYS A 284 5.54 -12.49 19.68
N ARG A 285 6.57 -12.37 18.83
CA ARG A 285 7.94 -12.02 19.22
C ARG A 285 8.33 -10.67 18.65
N LEU A 286 8.66 -9.73 19.51
CA LEU A 286 9.16 -8.41 19.17
C LEU A 286 10.67 -8.41 19.40
N ARG A 287 11.46 -7.91 18.44
CA ARG A 287 12.88 -7.62 18.64
C ARG A 287 13.10 -6.12 18.53
N ILE A 288 13.66 -5.52 19.57
CA ILE A 288 13.81 -4.07 19.70
C ILE A 288 15.31 -3.77 19.92
N PRO A 289 15.95 -2.86 19.17
CA PRO A 289 17.35 -2.47 19.42
C PRO A 289 17.54 -1.88 20.83
N LEU A 290 18.69 -2.11 21.48
CA LEU A 290 18.99 -1.45 22.78
C LEU A 290 19.36 0.04 22.63
N THR A 291 19.81 0.47 21.46
CA THR A 291 20.31 1.83 21.22
C THR A 291 19.19 2.78 20.77
N LEU A 292 19.48 4.09 20.77
CA LEU A 292 18.83 5.00 19.81
C LEU A 292 18.87 4.36 18.41
N ALA A 293 17.86 4.62 17.58
CA ALA A 293 17.70 4.00 16.27
C ALA A 293 18.83 4.42 15.30
N ILE A 294 19.99 3.79 15.45
CA ILE A 294 21.11 3.83 14.52
C ILE A 294 20.81 2.78 13.46
N VAL A 295 20.63 3.23 12.22
CA VAL A 295 20.28 2.37 11.08
C VAL A 295 21.33 2.58 9.99
N PRO A 296 21.89 1.53 9.39
CA PRO A 296 22.75 1.70 8.23
C PRO A 296 21.89 2.16 7.04
N ALA A 297 22.31 3.24 6.38
CA ALA A 297 21.60 3.81 5.24
C ALA A 297 22.56 4.16 4.10
N LEU A 298 22.02 4.14 2.89
CA LEU A 298 22.65 4.67 1.70
C LEU A 298 22.27 6.14 1.56
N THR A 299 23.25 7.03 1.60
CA THR A 299 23.05 8.46 1.35
C THR A 299 23.03 8.71 -0.17
N VAL A 300 21.96 9.31 -0.66
CA VAL A 300 21.73 9.61 -2.08
C VAL A 300 21.42 11.10 -2.28
N GLU A 301 21.66 11.58 -3.49
CA GLU A 301 21.42 12.96 -3.92
C GLU A 301 20.27 13.00 -4.93
N CYS A 302 19.43 14.03 -4.85
CA CYS A 302 18.35 14.30 -5.81
C CYS A 302 18.07 15.79 -5.86
N ALA A 303 18.19 16.41 -7.04
CA ALA A 303 18.05 17.86 -7.25
C ALA A 303 18.93 18.73 -6.31
N GLY A 304 20.10 18.22 -5.91
CA GLY A 304 21.04 18.87 -4.99
C GLY A 304 20.79 18.60 -3.50
N ASP A 305 19.61 18.10 -3.13
CA ASP A 305 19.28 17.72 -1.75
C ASP A 305 19.71 16.28 -1.42
N ARG A 306 19.96 16.00 -0.14
CA ARG A 306 20.38 14.68 0.35
C ARG A 306 19.25 13.92 1.05
N TYR A 307 19.17 12.64 0.71
CA TYR A 307 18.20 11.69 1.25
C TYR A 307 18.91 10.42 1.72
N ALA A 308 18.30 9.70 2.66
CA ALA A 308 18.81 8.43 3.17
C ALA A 308 17.85 7.29 2.86
N ILE A 309 18.36 6.20 2.28
CA ILE A 309 17.61 4.97 2.02
C ILE A 309 18.06 3.91 3.05
N PRO A 310 17.17 3.37 3.91
CA PRO A 310 17.53 2.30 4.83
C PRO A 310 18.10 1.07 4.09
N GLN A 311 19.30 0.62 4.48
CA GLN A 311 20.02 -0.43 3.75
C GLN A 311 19.28 -1.78 3.78
N ILE A 312 18.46 -2.04 4.80
CA ILE A 312 17.59 -3.23 4.90
C ILE A 312 16.61 -3.37 3.72
N SER A 313 16.25 -2.25 3.07
CA SER A 313 15.37 -2.23 1.91
C SER A 313 16.11 -2.26 0.57
N LEU A 314 17.44 -2.09 0.58
CA LEU A 314 18.29 -2.04 -0.61
C LEU A 314 18.82 -3.45 -0.96
N GLN A 315 18.60 -3.88 -2.20
CA GLN A 315 19.12 -5.16 -2.70
C GLN A 315 20.45 -5.00 -3.43
N GLU A 316 20.48 -4.11 -4.43
CA GLU A 316 21.67 -3.83 -5.22
C GLU A 316 21.60 -2.43 -5.84
N LEU A 317 22.75 -1.93 -6.31
CA LEU A 317 22.88 -0.67 -7.04
C LEU A 317 23.26 -0.96 -8.48
N VAL A 318 22.53 -0.36 -9.41
CA VAL A 318 22.82 -0.42 -10.85
C VAL A 318 23.19 1.00 -11.31
N SER A 319 24.37 1.15 -11.89
CA SER A 319 24.81 2.39 -12.53
C SER A 319 24.84 2.19 -14.04
N LEU A 320 24.20 3.08 -14.78
CA LEU A 320 24.14 3.07 -16.24
C LEU A 320 24.82 4.33 -16.78
N ASP A 321 25.73 4.12 -17.72
CA ASP A 321 26.30 5.21 -18.54
C ASP A 321 25.27 5.70 -19.56
N ALA A 322 25.38 6.94 -20.03
CA ALA A 322 24.40 7.57 -20.92
C ALA A 322 23.96 6.72 -22.12
N GLU A 323 24.90 6.10 -22.83
CA GLU A 323 24.62 5.21 -23.97
C GLU A 323 23.87 3.93 -23.58
N LYS A 324 24.07 3.43 -22.34
CA LYS A 324 23.38 2.24 -21.82
C LYS A 324 22.00 2.60 -21.29
N ALA A 325 21.87 3.74 -20.60
CA ALA A 325 20.61 4.23 -20.08
C ALA A 325 19.57 4.44 -21.20
N ALA A 326 19.96 5.08 -22.30
CA ALA A 326 19.10 5.34 -23.46
C ALA A 326 18.57 4.07 -24.15
N ASN A 327 19.25 2.92 -24.01
CA ASN A 327 18.88 1.65 -24.66
C ASN A 327 18.31 0.60 -23.68
N ALA A 328 18.44 0.79 -22.37
CA ALA A 328 18.07 -0.20 -21.35
C ALA A 328 16.89 0.21 -20.46
N VAL A 329 16.49 1.49 -20.49
CA VAL A 329 15.23 1.96 -19.90
C VAL A 329 14.15 1.91 -20.99
N GLU A 330 13.30 0.90 -20.93
CA GLU A 330 12.16 0.71 -21.83
C GLU A 330 10.93 1.43 -21.24
N GLU A 331 9.98 1.89 -22.06
CA GLU A 331 8.68 2.38 -21.59
C GLU A 331 7.59 1.37 -21.98
N VAL A 332 6.86 0.86 -20.98
CA VAL A 332 5.84 -0.18 -21.16
C VAL A 332 4.53 0.30 -20.55
N GLY A 333 3.65 0.83 -21.41
CA GLY A 333 2.31 1.30 -21.01
C GLY A 333 2.32 2.55 -20.12
N GLY A 334 3.25 3.48 -20.34
CA GLY A 334 3.44 4.71 -19.55
C GLY A 334 4.45 4.57 -18.41
N ALA A 335 4.65 3.36 -17.89
CA ALA A 335 5.65 3.09 -16.86
C ALA A 335 7.04 2.84 -17.47
N GLN A 336 8.07 3.50 -16.92
CA GLN A 336 9.45 3.17 -17.26
C GLN A 336 9.89 1.89 -16.53
N VAL A 337 10.58 1.01 -17.25
CA VAL A 337 11.06 -0.27 -16.74
C VAL A 337 12.51 -0.51 -17.17
N TYR A 338 13.27 -1.22 -16.34
CA TYR A 338 14.64 -1.63 -16.63
C TYR A 338 14.76 -3.15 -16.59
N ARG A 339 15.44 -3.74 -17.59
CA ARG A 339 15.55 -5.20 -17.72
C ARG A 339 16.72 -5.76 -16.89
N LEU A 340 16.53 -5.89 -15.58
CA LEU A 340 17.54 -6.43 -14.67
C LEU A 340 17.62 -7.97 -14.77
N ARG A 341 18.70 -8.47 -15.38
CA ARG A 341 18.99 -9.92 -15.56
C ARG A 341 17.84 -10.70 -16.24
N GLY A 342 17.10 -10.04 -17.13
CA GLY A 342 15.97 -10.62 -17.88
C GLY A 342 14.59 -10.35 -17.28
N GLU A 343 14.49 -9.98 -16.00
CA GLU A 343 13.25 -9.55 -15.37
C GLU A 343 12.99 -8.05 -15.61
N LEU A 344 11.71 -7.66 -15.68
CA LEU A 344 11.31 -6.25 -15.76
C LEU A 344 11.25 -5.65 -14.35
N LEU A 345 12.08 -4.64 -14.08
CA LEU A 345 12.09 -3.86 -12.85
C LEU A 345 11.38 -2.52 -13.11
N PRO A 346 10.23 -2.23 -12.48
CA PRO A 346 9.57 -0.94 -12.63
C PRO A 346 10.44 0.17 -12.01
N LEU A 347 10.62 1.27 -12.75
CA LEU A 347 11.43 2.41 -12.33
C LEU A 347 10.58 3.57 -11.82
N VAL A 348 11.14 4.27 -10.84
CA VAL A 348 10.52 5.39 -10.13
C VAL A 348 11.57 6.47 -9.99
N ARG A 349 11.37 7.64 -10.58
CA ARG A 349 12.26 8.79 -10.36
C ARG A 349 11.97 9.43 -9.01
N LEU A 350 13.02 9.63 -8.20
CA LEU A 350 12.89 10.31 -6.92
C LEU A 350 12.46 11.78 -7.12
N THR A 351 12.93 12.44 -8.19
CA THR A 351 12.47 13.77 -8.64
C THR A 351 10.96 13.83 -8.79
N ASP A 352 10.38 12.89 -9.55
CA ASP A 352 8.97 12.86 -9.93
C ASP A 352 8.08 12.57 -8.70
N VAL A 353 8.56 11.75 -7.76
CA VAL A 353 7.87 11.47 -6.50
C VAL A 353 7.87 12.66 -5.54
N LEU A 354 8.99 13.38 -5.47
CA LEU A 354 9.15 14.55 -4.61
C LEU A 354 8.55 15.84 -5.22
N GLY A 355 8.26 15.84 -6.52
CA GLY A 355 7.80 17.04 -7.25
C GLY A 355 8.93 18.04 -7.53
N LEU A 356 10.16 17.54 -7.67
CA LEU A 356 11.37 18.33 -7.90
C LEU A 356 11.79 18.26 -9.37
N THR A 357 12.34 19.36 -9.89
CA THR A 357 13.03 19.40 -11.18
C THR A 357 14.53 19.23 -10.95
N SER A 358 15.16 18.18 -11.50
CA SER A 358 16.62 18.09 -11.55
C SER A 358 17.13 18.71 -12.85
N GLU A 359 18.12 19.60 -12.76
CA GLU A 359 18.78 20.21 -13.92
C GLU A 359 19.84 19.28 -14.56
N ARG A 360 19.98 18.06 -14.05
CA ARG A 360 21.09 17.17 -14.37
C ARG A 360 20.84 16.36 -15.65
N HIS A 361 21.61 16.67 -16.69
CA HIS A 361 21.49 16.09 -18.04
C HIS A 361 22.76 15.32 -18.47
N ASP A 362 23.57 14.82 -17.53
CA ASP A 362 24.79 14.05 -17.82
C ASP A 362 24.52 12.62 -18.34
N GLY A 363 23.25 12.19 -18.36
CA GLY A 363 22.79 10.91 -18.88
C GLY A 363 23.14 9.71 -18.00
N HIS A 364 23.89 9.91 -16.91
CA HIS A 364 24.21 8.84 -15.98
C HIS A 364 23.00 8.54 -15.09
N VAL A 365 22.51 7.31 -15.14
CA VAL A 365 21.33 6.88 -14.39
C VAL A 365 21.75 5.91 -13.30
N VAL A 366 21.55 6.29 -12.03
CA VAL A 366 21.80 5.41 -10.89
C VAL A 366 20.46 4.91 -10.34
N ILE A 367 20.32 3.58 -10.26
CA ILE A 367 19.11 2.89 -9.85
C ILE A 367 19.40 2.13 -8.55
N ALA A 368 18.73 2.52 -7.47
CA ALA A 368 18.67 1.72 -6.25
C ALA A 368 17.56 0.67 -6.38
N VAL A 369 17.94 -0.61 -6.40
CA VAL A 369 16.98 -1.72 -6.46
C VAL A 369 16.47 -1.98 -5.06
N LEU A 370 15.20 -1.61 -4.81
CA LEU A 370 14.57 -1.67 -3.50
C LEU A 370 13.55 -2.80 -3.42
N ARG A 371 13.42 -3.41 -2.23
CA ARG A 371 12.39 -4.41 -1.92
C ARG A 371 11.43 -3.90 -0.84
N SER A 372 10.13 -4.05 -1.09
CA SER A 372 9.07 -3.78 -0.11
C SER A 372 7.92 -4.76 -0.32
N GLU A 373 7.37 -5.31 0.78
CA GLU A 373 6.20 -6.23 0.75
C GLU A 373 6.34 -7.37 -0.28
N GLY A 374 7.55 -7.94 -0.38
CA GLY A 374 7.88 -9.01 -1.33
C GLY A 374 8.14 -8.56 -2.78
N ARG A 375 7.76 -7.33 -3.16
CA ARG A 375 7.92 -6.75 -4.50
C ARG A 375 9.25 -6.00 -4.65
N ARG A 376 9.74 -5.88 -5.89
CA ARG A 376 10.98 -5.18 -6.26
C ARG A 376 10.66 -3.99 -7.17
N PHE A 377 11.35 -2.86 -6.98
CA PHE A 377 11.29 -1.70 -7.86
C PHE A 377 12.64 -0.97 -7.87
N GLY A 378 12.92 -0.18 -8.90
CA GLY A 378 14.10 0.66 -9.00
C GLY A 378 13.77 2.11 -8.65
N LEU A 379 14.46 2.68 -7.66
CA LEU A 379 14.43 4.12 -7.40
C LEU A 379 15.60 4.78 -8.15
N VAL A 380 15.29 5.64 -9.11
CA VAL A 380 16.26 6.43 -9.86
C VAL A 380 16.63 7.67 -9.04
N VAL A 381 17.94 7.87 -8.85
CA VAL A 381 18.54 8.98 -8.08
C VAL A 381 19.68 9.63 -8.87
N ASP A 382 19.97 10.91 -8.59
CA ASP A 382 21.00 11.66 -9.32
C ASP A 382 22.41 11.19 -8.93
N ARG A 383 22.59 10.76 -7.67
CA ARG A 383 23.89 10.25 -7.19
C ARG A 383 23.73 9.35 -5.98
N VAL A 384 24.65 8.40 -5.83
CA VAL A 384 24.94 7.72 -4.57
C VAL A 384 26.23 8.31 -3.98
N ILE A 385 26.18 8.71 -2.71
CA ILE A 385 27.31 9.34 -2.02
C ILE A 385 28.18 8.31 -1.31
N ASN A 386 27.58 7.59 -0.34
CA ASN A 386 28.23 6.65 0.56
C ASN A 386 27.17 5.80 1.29
N THR A 387 27.63 4.80 2.03
CA THR A 387 26.85 4.11 3.06
C THR A 387 27.37 4.56 4.43
N GLU A 388 26.49 4.94 5.34
CA GLU A 388 26.85 5.35 6.70
C GLU A 388 25.79 4.97 7.72
N GLU A 389 26.18 4.89 8.99
CA GLU A 389 25.28 4.68 10.11
C GLU A 389 24.62 6.01 10.51
N ILE A 390 23.30 6.09 10.39
CA ILE A 390 22.54 7.32 10.64
C ILE A 390 21.69 7.21 11.92
N VAL A 391 21.59 8.30 12.69
CA VAL A 391 20.72 8.38 13.85
C VAL A 391 19.33 8.85 13.41
N VAL A 392 18.36 7.94 13.42
CA VAL A 392 16.97 8.23 13.02
C VAL A 392 16.30 9.09 14.09
N LYS A 393 15.98 10.34 13.74
CA LYS A 393 15.12 11.23 14.51
C LYS A 393 13.71 11.18 13.96
N ALA A 394 12.73 11.01 14.85
CA ALA A 394 11.31 10.99 14.47
C ALA A 394 10.88 12.37 13.94
N VAL A 395 10.27 12.39 12.76
CA VAL A 395 9.74 13.62 12.17
C VAL A 395 8.40 14.02 12.79
N GLY A 396 8.17 15.33 12.92
CA GLY A 396 6.95 15.89 13.49
C GLY A 396 5.69 15.53 12.69
N GLY A 397 4.52 15.61 13.32
CA GLY A 397 3.25 15.15 12.74
C GLY A 397 2.90 15.75 11.38
N GLN A 398 3.30 17.00 11.12
CA GLN A 398 3.14 17.66 9.81
C GLN A 398 3.92 16.98 8.69
N MET A 399 5.15 16.51 8.97
CA MET A 399 5.95 15.76 7.99
C MET A 399 5.45 14.32 7.81
N LYS A 400 4.94 13.68 8.86
CA LYS A 400 4.29 12.36 8.73
C LYS A 400 3.09 12.41 7.77
N ALA A 401 2.37 13.53 7.70
CA ALA A 401 1.26 13.71 6.76
C ALA A 401 1.70 13.78 5.27
N ILE A 402 2.98 14.07 4.98
CA ILE A 402 3.53 14.02 3.61
C ILE A 402 3.60 12.56 3.13
N GLY A 403 3.80 11.61 4.06
CA GLY A 403 3.77 10.18 3.77
C GLY A 403 4.87 9.71 2.80
N LEU A 404 6.01 10.39 2.73
CA LEU A 404 7.19 10.01 1.93
C LEU A 404 8.45 9.74 2.78
N TYR A 405 8.42 10.14 4.06
CA TYR A 405 9.58 10.12 4.95
C TYR A 405 9.26 9.33 6.22
N SER A 406 10.12 8.39 6.59
CA SER A 406 10.04 7.64 7.84
C SER A 406 10.68 8.40 9.01
N GLY A 407 11.66 9.26 8.72
CA GLY A 407 12.37 10.07 9.71
C GLY A 407 13.29 11.10 9.06
N ALA A 408 14.13 11.73 9.89
CA ALA A 408 15.22 12.60 9.45
C ALA A 408 16.50 12.22 10.21
N THR A 409 17.66 12.57 9.66
CA THR A 409 18.96 12.40 10.32
C THR A 409 19.83 13.63 10.09
N VAL A 410 20.87 13.76 10.92
CA VAL A 410 21.99 14.67 10.67
C VAL A 410 23.16 13.80 10.20
N LEU A 411 23.72 14.11 9.03
CA LEU A 411 24.86 13.39 8.46
C LEU A 411 26.18 13.80 9.13
N GLY A 412 27.26 13.06 8.87
CA GLY A 412 28.56 13.35 9.48
C GLY A 412 29.14 14.74 9.18
N ASP A 413 28.67 15.44 8.14
CA ASP A 413 29.04 16.83 7.82
C ASP A 413 28.07 17.90 8.35
N GLY A 414 27.11 17.51 9.20
CA GLY A 414 26.11 18.41 9.77
C GLY A 414 24.90 18.68 8.87
N THR A 415 24.90 18.20 7.62
CA THR A 415 23.76 18.34 6.72
C THR A 415 22.58 17.52 7.21
N VAL A 416 21.36 18.08 7.20
CA VAL A 416 20.14 17.32 7.49
C VAL A 416 19.74 16.53 6.24
N ALA A 417 19.45 15.24 6.40
CA ALA A 417 18.93 14.38 5.33
C ALA A 417 17.61 13.74 5.74
N LEU A 418 16.68 13.60 4.79
CA LEU A 418 15.40 12.96 5.02
C LEU A 418 15.46 11.46 4.69
N ILE A 419 14.93 10.64 5.59
CA ILE A 419 14.95 9.18 5.45
C ILE A 419 13.70 8.76 4.69
N LEU A 420 13.88 8.13 3.54
CA LEU A 420 12.80 7.77 2.62
C LEU A 420 12.01 6.57 3.14
N ASP A 421 10.68 6.68 3.17
CA ASP A 421 9.79 5.55 3.42
C ASP A 421 9.66 4.73 2.13
N VAL A 422 10.46 3.66 2.04
CA VAL A 422 10.48 2.76 0.88
C VAL A 422 9.12 2.07 0.66
N GLN A 423 8.33 1.82 1.70
CA GLN A 423 6.98 1.26 1.53
C GLN A 423 6.05 2.30 0.89
N ALA A 424 6.13 3.56 1.31
CA ALA A 424 5.33 4.62 0.70
C ALA A 424 5.76 4.95 -0.73
N LEU A 425 7.07 4.94 -1.01
CA LEU A 425 7.60 5.02 -2.38
C LEU A 425 7.05 3.89 -3.24
N ALA A 426 7.06 2.64 -2.77
CA ALA A 426 6.48 1.50 -3.48
C ALA A 426 4.96 1.69 -3.72
N ARG A 427 4.20 2.12 -2.71
CA ARG A 427 2.76 2.42 -2.84
C ARG A 427 2.49 3.54 -3.85
N ARG A 428 3.37 4.53 -3.96
CA ARG A 428 3.24 5.66 -4.89
C ARG A 428 3.65 5.29 -6.32
N ALA A 429 4.71 4.50 -6.47
CA ALA A 429 5.12 3.87 -7.74
C ALA A 429 4.03 2.98 -8.34
N LEU A 430 3.44 2.11 -7.51
CA LEU A 430 2.32 1.25 -7.90
C LEU A 430 1.02 2.04 -8.05
N ARG A 431 0.92 3.25 -7.47
CA ARG A 431 -0.11 4.22 -7.85
C ARG A 431 0.20 4.90 -9.18
N THR A 432 1.42 4.99 -9.68
CA THR A 432 1.61 5.35 -11.09
C THR A 432 1.03 4.23 -11.97
N GLU A 433 1.36 2.96 -11.74
CA GLU A 433 0.70 1.85 -12.48
C GLU A 433 -0.83 1.80 -12.32
N THR A 434 -1.34 1.95 -11.09
CA THR A 434 -2.77 1.75 -10.79
C THR A 434 -3.59 3.01 -11.01
N THR A 435 -3.02 4.20 -10.84
CA THR A 435 -3.66 5.50 -11.08
C THR A 435 -3.39 5.98 -12.51
N GLU A 436 -2.41 5.45 -13.24
CA GLU A 436 -2.45 5.48 -14.70
C GLU A 436 -3.48 4.46 -15.17
N ARG A 437 -3.45 3.17 -14.80
CA ARG A 437 -4.54 2.25 -15.18
C ARG A 437 -5.94 2.69 -14.74
N SER A 438 -6.10 3.48 -13.67
CA SER A 438 -7.41 4.02 -13.24
C SER A 438 -7.62 5.50 -13.52
N GLN A 439 -6.64 6.29 -13.96
CA GLN A 439 -6.86 7.51 -14.77
C GLN A 439 -6.82 7.20 -16.27
N GLN A 440 -6.66 5.95 -16.69
CA GLN A 440 -6.74 5.48 -18.07
C GLN A 440 -7.95 4.55 -18.22
N ALA A 441 -8.38 3.88 -17.14
CA ALA A 441 -9.74 3.36 -16.98
C ALA A 441 -10.73 4.39 -16.43
N ALA A 442 -10.31 5.49 -15.79
CA ALA A 442 -11.18 6.66 -15.53
C ALA A 442 -10.83 7.91 -16.34
N ARG A 443 -9.82 7.88 -17.22
CA ARG A 443 -9.98 8.55 -18.53
C ARG A 443 -10.90 7.68 -19.36
N ALA A 444 -10.66 6.40 -19.65
CA ALA A 444 -11.64 5.61 -20.41
C ALA A 444 -13.07 5.56 -19.81
N ALA A 445 -13.29 5.75 -18.50
CA ALA A 445 -14.62 5.93 -17.91
C ALA A 445 -15.09 7.39 -17.73
N ALA A 446 -14.23 8.42 -17.65
CA ALA A 446 -14.67 9.83 -17.67
C ALA A 446 -14.71 10.40 -19.10
N THR A 447 -13.78 10.05 -19.98
CA THR A 447 -13.91 10.12 -21.44
C THR A 447 -15.16 9.36 -21.93
N ALA A 448 -15.68 8.37 -21.19
CA ALA A 448 -16.98 7.72 -21.46
C ALA A 448 -18.15 8.23 -20.58
N ALA A 449 -17.98 9.26 -19.74
CA ALA A 449 -19.04 9.77 -18.86
C ALA A 449 -19.11 11.30 -18.71
N SER A 450 -18.18 12.06 -19.31
CA SER A 450 -18.15 13.53 -19.24
C SER A 450 -17.77 14.23 -20.57
N THR A 451 -17.81 13.49 -21.69
CA THR A 451 -17.80 14.07 -23.05
C THR A 451 -18.79 13.30 -23.92
N ASP A 452 -20.08 13.55 -23.68
CA ASP A 452 -21.18 13.21 -24.58
C ASP A 452 -21.23 14.21 -25.76
N ASN A 453 -20.14 14.23 -26.54
CA ASN A 453 -19.99 14.70 -27.92
C ASN A 453 -18.49 14.71 -28.33
N ASP A 454 -18.25 14.51 -29.62
CA ASP A 454 -17.05 14.90 -30.39
C ASP A 454 -15.69 14.20 -30.15
N ARG A 455 -15.65 12.86 -30.25
CA ARG A 455 -14.58 12.10 -30.97
C ARG A 455 -15.09 10.75 -31.52
N GLN A 456 -16.26 10.71 -32.15
CA GLN A 456 -16.73 9.47 -32.79
C GLN A 456 -16.03 9.28 -34.15
N ARG A 457 -15.39 8.13 -34.37
CA ARG A 457 -14.76 7.79 -35.66
C ARG A 457 -15.83 7.34 -36.64
N MET A 458 -15.83 7.96 -37.82
CA MET A 458 -16.84 7.77 -38.85
C MET A 458 -16.21 7.13 -40.10
N LEU A 459 -16.81 6.04 -40.55
CA LEU A 459 -16.58 5.45 -41.86
C LEU A 459 -17.34 6.27 -42.91
N LEU A 460 -16.63 6.79 -43.90
CA LEU A 460 -17.20 7.51 -45.04
C LEU A 460 -17.49 6.53 -46.19
N ALA A 461 -18.70 6.56 -46.73
CA ALA A 461 -19.09 5.76 -47.89
C ALA A 461 -19.86 6.58 -48.93
N ALA A 462 -19.72 6.25 -50.21
CA ALA A 462 -20.56 6.75 -51.29
C ALA A 462 -21.85 5.93 -51.40
N ILE A 463 -22.95 6.56 -51.84
CA ILE A 463 -24.28 5.94 -51.97
C ILE A 463 -24.97 6.27 -53.30
N GLY A 464 -24.22 6.57 -54.36
CA GLY A 464 -24.76 7.02 -55.65
C GLY A 464 -25.00 8.52 -55.74
N GLY A 465 -25.11 9.04 -56.96
CA GLY A 465 -25.48 10.44 -57.23
C GLY A 465 -24.53 11.50 -56.69
N GLY A 466 -23.30 11.14 -56.31
CA GLY A 466 -22.34 12.03 -55.65
C GLY A 466 -22.60 12.26 -54.15
N ARG A 467 -23.64 11.64 -53.58
CA ARG A 467 -23.95 11.68 -52.14
C ARG A 467 -22.94 10.84 -51.36
N ARG A 468 -22.66 11.28 -50.13
CA ARG A 468 -21.75 10.63 -49.18
C ARG A 468 -22.46 10.48 -47.85
N VAL A 469 -22.22 9.36 -47.19
CA VAL A 469 -22.77 9.06 -45.87
C VAL A 469 -21.64 8.74 -44.90
N ALA A 470 -21.80 9.15 -43.65
CA ALA A 470 -20.93 8.88 -42.53
C ALA A 470 -21.63 7.90 -41.57
N ILE A 471 -20.92 6.84 -41.23
CA ILE A 471 -21.39 5.70 -40.45
C ILE A 471 -20.47 5.54 -39.24
N PRO A 472 -20.97 5.53 -38.00
CA PRO A 472 -20.16 5.27 -36.82
C PRO A 472 -19.40 3.93 -36.89
N LEU A 473 -18.06 3.98 -36.84
CA LEU A 473 -17.19 2.82 -37.06
C LEU A 473 -17.35 1.74 -35.97
N ASP A 474 -17.74 2.15 -34.76
CA ASP A 474 -18.08 1.27 -33.62
C ASP A 474 -19.28 0.36 -33.89
N THR A 475 -20.20 0.76 -34.76
CA THR A 475 -21.33 -0.08 -35.20
C THR A 475 -20.93 -1.13 -36.23
N VAL A 476 -19.83 -0.92 -36.97
CA VAL A 476 -19.40 -1.79 -38.07
C VAL A 476 -18.64 -3.01 -37.53
N THR A 477 -19.12 -4.22 -37.82
CA THR A 477 -18.42 -5.45 -37.44
C THR A 477 -17.28 -5.79 -38.41
N ARG A 478 -17.47 -5.58 -39.71
CA ARG A 478 -16.43 -5.67 -40.75
C ARG A 478 -16.91 -5.12 -42.10
N LEU A 479 -15.94 -4.85 -42.99
CA LEU A 479 -16.16 -4.56 -44.40
C LEU A 479 -15.89 -5.82 -45.22
N GLU A 480 -16.72 -6.10 -46.21
CA GLU A 480 -16.65 -7.27 -47.11
C GLU A 480 -16.98 -6.86 -48.55
N GLN A 481 -16.53 -7.64 -49.52
CA GLN A 481 -16.90 -7.49 -50.93
C GLN A 481 -17.71 -8.72 -51.38
N VAL A 482 -18.87 -8.47 -51.99
CA VAL A 482 -19.81 -9.51 -52.43
C VAL A 482 -20.07 -9.35 -53.93
N ARG A 483 -19.96 -10.43 -54.69
CA ARG A 483 -20.32 -10.38 -56.13
C ARG A 483 -21.82 -10.20 -56.29
N ALA A 484 -22.25 -9.36 -57.23
CA ALA A 484 -23.66 -9.09 -57.47
C ALA A 484 -24.45 -10.32 -57.96
N ASP A 485 -23.79 -11.27 -58.64
CA ASP A 485 -24.37 -12.54 -59.07
C ASP A 485 -24.61 -13.55 -57.93
N ALA A 486 -24.03 -13.33 -56.75
CA ALA A 486 -24.29 -14.10 -55.54
C ALA A 486 -25.45 -13.54 -54.68
N VAL A 487 -26.08 -12.43 -55.11
CA VAL A 487 -27.22 -11.84 -54.41
C VAL A 487 -28.52 -12.52 -54.85
N GLU A 488 -29.13 -13.26 -53.93
CA GLU A 488 -30.42 -13.92 -54.13
C GLU A 488 -31.58 -13.06 -53.60
N LYS A 489 -32.80 -13.33 -54.07
CA LYS A 489 -34.02 -12.67 -53.58
C LYS A 489 -34.94 -13.66 -52.88
N VAL A 490 -35.24 -13.37 -51.62
CA VAL A 490 -36.17 -14.15 -50.78
C VAL A 490 -37.32 -13.24 -50.37
N GLY A 491 -38.47 -13.41 -51.02
CA GLY A 491 -39.58 -12.46 -50.92
C GLY A 491 -39.17 -11.08 -51.44
N ASN A 492 -39.42 -10.03 -50.65
CA ASN A 492 -39.04 -8.65 -50.98
C ASN A 492 -37.62 -8.28 -50.47
N ARG A 493 -36.78 -9.25 -50.10
CA ARG A 493 -35.45 -9.01 -49.51
C ARG A 493 -34.35 -9.52 -50.42
N GLU A 494 -33.27 -8.75 -50.54
CA GLU A 494 -32.01 -9.24 -51.09
C GLU A 494 -31.22 -9.93 -49.96
N VAL A 495 -30.58 -11.06 -50.26
CA VAL A 495 -29.80 -11.88 -49.32
C VAL A 495 -28.56 -12.44 -50.01
N VAL A 496 -27.53 -12.80 -49.26
CA VAL A 496 -26.40 -13.60 -49.76
C VAL A 496 -26.16 -14.81 -48.85
N GLN A 497 -25.76 -15.95 -49.42
CA GLN A 497 -25.26 -17.07 -48.63
C GLN A 497 -23.82 -16.78 -48.18
N TYR A 498 -23.63 -16.55 -46.88
CA TYR A 498 -22.33 -16.19 -46.30
C TYR A 498 -21.94 -17.18 -45.19
N ARG A 499 -20.82 -17.87 -45.36
CA ARG A 499 -20.27 -18.89 -44.41
C ARG A 499 -21.31 -19.92 -43.92
N GLY A 500 -22.23 -20.32 -44.80
CA GLY A 500 -23.28 -21.30 -44.48
C GLY A 500 -24.54 -20.73 -43.81
N ALA A 501 -24.61 -19.43 -43.57
CA ALA A 501 -25.80 -18.72 -43.10
C ALA A 501 -26.38 -17.81 -44.20
N ILE A 502 -27.66 -17.45 -44.07
CA ILE A 502 -28.29 -16.42 -44.90
C ILE A 502 -28.00 -15.06 -44.27
N LEU A 503 -27.41 -14.14 -45.03
CA LEU A 503 -27.13 -12.77 -44.62
C LEU A 503 -28.11 -11.82 -45.34
N PRO A 504 -29.16 -11.31 -44.66
CA PRO A 504 -30.05 -10.30 -45.21
C PRO A 504 -29.31 -9.01 -45.51
N MET A 505 -29.61 -8.40 -46.66
CA MET A 505 -28.98 -7.15 -47.07
C MET A 505 -30.01 -6.08 -47.47
N VAL A 506 -29.65 -4.82 -47.20
CA VAL A 506 -30.31 -3.63 -47.72
C VAL A 506 -29.32 -2.85 -48.58
N ARG A 507 -29.77 -2.30 -49.70
CA ARG A 507 -28.96 -1.36 -50.48
C ARG A 507 -29.25 0.06 -50.04
N LEU A 508 -28.21 0.78 -49.64
CA LEU A 508 -28.36 2.05 -48.93
C LEU A 508 -28.82 3.17 -49.85
N ASP A 509 -28.41 3.13 -51.12
CA ASP A 509 -28.88 3.99 -52.20
C ASP A 509 -30.42 3.98 -52.27
N ARG A 510 -31.01 2.80 -52.46
CA ARG A 510 -32.47 2.59 -52.55
C ARG A 510 -33.19 2.90 -51.24
N HIS A 511 -32.54 2.68 -50.10
CA HIS A 511 -33.12 2.96 -48.79
C HIS A 511 -33.27 4.47 -48.53
N LEU A 512 -32.28 5.26 -48.96
CA LEU A 512 -32.22 6.72 -48.80
C LEU A 512 -32.71 7.48 -50.05
N GLY A 513 -33.45 6.82 -50.94
CA GLY A 513 -34.02 7.42 -52.16
C GLY A 513 -33.00 7.87 -53.21
N ALA A 514 -31.71 7.51 -53.08
CA ALA A 514 -30.72 7.74 -54.12
C ALA A 514 -30.86 6.66 -55.21
N TYR A 515 -31.29 7.07 -56.40
CA TYR A 515 -31.33 6.19 -57.56
C TYR A 515 -29.97 6.20 -58.27
N GLY A 516 -29.06 5.33 -57.83
CA GLY A 516 -27.80 5.05 -58.54
C GLY A 516 -28.00 4.02 -59.65
N GLU A 517 -27.55 4.32 -60.88
CA GLU A 517 -27.59 3.38 -62.03
C GLU A 517 -26.37 2.42 -62.06
N SER A 518 -25.83 2.06 -60.90
CA SER A 518 -24.57 1.30 -60.77
C SER A 518 -24.80 -0.22 -60.71
N ASP A 519 -25.02 -0.84 -61.86
CA ASP A 519 -24.91 -2.30 -62.07
C ASP A 519 -23.42 -2.73 -61.96
N ARG A 520 -22.91 -2.79 -60.72
CA ARG A 520 -21.53 -3.19 -60.40
C ARG A 520 -21.44 -4.71 -60.21
N GLU A 521 -20.42 -5.35 -60.79
CA GLU A 521 -20.15 -6.78 -60.60
C GLU A 521 -19.77 -7.13 -59.15
N ILE A 522 -19.16 -6.19 -58.42
CA ILE A 522 -18.77 -6.30 -57.02
C ILE A 522 -19.47 -5.20 -56.23
N LEU A 523 -20.06 -5.59 -55.10
CA LEU A 523 -20.78 -4.75 -54.16
C LEU A 523 -19.93 -4.63 -52.88
N GLU A 524 -19.78 -3.41 -52.38
CA GLU A 524 -19.12 -3.19 -51.09
C GLU A 524 -20.15 -3.24 -49.97
N VAL A 525 -19.86 -4.05 -48.94
CA VAL A 525 -20.85 -4.45 -47.94
C VAL A 525 -20.32 -4.23 -46.54
N ILE A 526 -21.03 -3.40 -45.80
CA ILE A 526 -20.78 -3.13 -44.38
C ILE A 526 -21.59 -4.14 -43.58
N VAL A 527 -20.91 -5.04 -42.87
CA VAL A 527 -21.56 -6.12 -42.10
C VAL A 527 -21.70 -5.72 -40.63
N TYR A 528 -22.92 -5.88 -40.13
CA TYR A 528 -23.33 -5.69 -38.75
C TYR A 528 -23.68 -7.04 -38.15
N SER A 529 -23.23 -7.33 -36.94
CA SER A 529 -23.53 -8.56 -36.22
C SER A 529 -23.89 -8.28 -34.76
N ASP A 530 -25.04 -8.76 -34.30
CA ASP A 530 -25.39 -8.80 -32.87
C ASP A 530 -25.79 -10.24 -32.49
N ARG A 531 -25.14 -10.76 -31.45
CA ARG A 531 -25.25 -12.14 -30.93
C ARG A 531 -25.18 -13.24 -32.00
N SER A 532 -26.32 -13.61 -32.56
CA SER A 532 -26.52 -14.70 -33.51
C SER A 532 -27.13 -14.27 -34.84
N ARG A 533 -27.28 -12.95 -35.06
CA ARG A 533 -27.83 -12.36 -36.28
C ARG A 533 -26.77 -11.51 -36.96
N SER A 534 -26.82 -11.44 -38.27
CA SER A 534 -25.97 -10.54 -39.06
C SER A 534 -26.79 -9.93 -40.19
N VAL A 535 -26.48 -8.69 -40.53
CA VAL A 535 -27.11 -7.89 -41.58
C VAL A 535 -26.02 -7.20 -42.38
N ALA A 536 -26.29 -7.00 -43.67
CA ALA A 536 -25.42 -6.33 -44.61
C ALA A 536 -26.05 -5.01 -45.09
N ILE A 537 -25.31 -3.91 -45.06
CA ILE A 537 -25.66 -2.66 -45.75
C ILE A 537 -24.74 -2.54 -46.95
N VAL A 538 -25.32 -2.56 -48.16
CA VAL A 538 -24.59 -2.36 -49.41
C VAL A 538 -24.43 -0.87 -49.68
N VAL A 539 -23.20 -0.45 -49.92
CA VAL A 539 -22.82 0.91 -50.30
C VAL A 539 -22.18 0.90 -51.68
N GLU A 540 -21.99 2.08 -52.28
CA GLU A 540 -21.36 2.18 -53.59
C GLU A 540 -19.84 1.95 -53.49
N GLU A 541 -19.19 2.62 -52.55
CA GLU A 541 -17.73 2.62 -52.36
C GLU A 541 -17.38 3.10 -50.95
N ILE A 542 -16.43 2.45 -50.28
CA ILE A 542 -15.82 2.93 -49.03
C ILE A 542 -14.75 3.97 -49.35
N LEU A 543 -14.90 5.17 -48.79
CA LEU A 543 -14.05 6.32 -49.12
C LEU A 543 -12.87 6.50 -48.16
N ASP A 544 -13.14 6.56 -46.85
CA ASP A 544 -12.12 6.77 -45.81
C ASP A 544 -12.67 6.50 -44.39
N ILE A 545 -11.82 6.58 -43.36
CA ILE A 545 -12.21 6.62 -41.94
C ILE A 545 -11.69 7.92 -41.33
N VAL A 546 -12.59 8.77 -40.83
CA VAL A 546 -12.26 10.10 -40.29
C VAL A 546 -12.65 10.23 -38.81
N ASP A 547 -11.91 11.05 -38.06
CA ASP A 547 -12.33 11.52 -36.74
C ASP A 547 -13.40 12.62 -36.90
N GLY A 548 -14.57 12.46 -36.27
CA GLY A 548 -15.72 13.36 -36.44
C GLY A 548 -15.66 14.70 -35.70
N GLU A 549 -14.46 15.26 -35.46
CA GLU A 549 -14.24 16.35 -34.50
C GLU A 549 -14.77 17.73 -34.90
N ASP A 550 -15.02 18.00 -36.19
CA ASP A 550 -15.46 19.32 -36.70
C ASP A 550 -16.79 19.25 -37.50
N ALA A 551 -17.66 18.32 -37.13
CA ALA A 551 -18.94 18.08 -37.79
C ALA A 551 -20.00 19.16 -37.46
N VAL A 552 -20.01 20.28 -38.21
CA VAL A 552 -21.12 21.27 -38.14
C VAL A 552 -22.43 20.60 -38.58
N ARG A 553 -23.28 20.25 -37.61
CA ARG A 553 -24.55 19.54 -37.84
C ARG A 553 -25.62 20.51 -38.36
N SER A 554 -26.38 20.07 -39.37
CA SER A 554 -27.55 20.78 -39.89
C SER A 554 -28.83 19.98 -39.62
N ASP A 555 -29.87 20.67 -39.12
CA ASP A 555 -31.19 20.13 -38.76
C ASP A 555 -32.04 19.78 -40.01
N ILE A 556 -31.51 18.90 -40.87
CA ILE A 556 -32.23 18.33 -42.01
C ILE A 556 -32.68 16.92 -41.63
N ASP A 557 -33.89 16.82 -41.09
CA ASP A 557 -34.58 15.55 -40.86
C ASP A 557 -35.09 14.99 -42.20
N ASP A 558 -34.53 13.86 -42.64
CA ASP A 558 -35.04 13.07 -43.77
C ASP A 558 -35.04 11.57 -43.41
N LEU A 559 -35.87 10.79 -44.09
CA LEU A 559 -36.17 9.40 -43.75
C LEU A 559 -34.92 8.49 -43.85
N GLY A 560 -34.37 8.13 -42.69
CA GLY A 560 -33.20 7.25 -42.55
C GLY A 560 -31.88 7.98 -42.28
N LEU A 561 -31.90 9.30 -42.08
CA LEU A 561 -30.73 10.10 -41.71
C LEU A 561 -30.89 10.72 -40.31
N LEU A 562 -29.75 10.97 -39.64
CA LEU A 562 -29.64 11.68 -38.36
C LEU A 562 -29.22 13.14 -38.54
N GLY A 563 -29.17 13.64 -39.78
CA GLY A 563 -28.75 14.99 -40.15
C GLY A 563 -27.64 14.99 -41.21
N SER A 564 -26.92 16.11 -41.33
CA SER A 564 -25.76 16.26 -42.21
C SER A 564 -24.62 17.01 -41.51
N ALA A 565 -23.38 16.68 -41.87
CA ALA A 565 -22.15 17.23 -41.31
C ALA A 565 -21.14 17.58 -42.42
N VAL A 566 -20.23 18.52 -42.16
CA VAL A 566 -19.05 18.74 -43.00
C VAL A 566 -17.92 17.86 -42.47
N LEU A 567 -17.37 16.98 -43.30
CA LEU A 567 -16.26 16.08 -42.94
C LEU A 567 -15.18 16.21 -44.01
N GLY A 568 -14.02 16.75 -43.62
CA GLY A 568 -13.08 17.34 -44.57
C GLY A 568 -13.71 18.51 -45.32
N ASP A 569 -13.38 18.69 -46.61
CA ASP A 569 -13.93 19.77 -47.45
C ASP A 569 -15.32 19.47 -48.07
N LYS A 570 -16.07 18.48 -47.59
CA LYS A 570 -17.36 18.07 -48.21
C LYS A 570 -18.48 17.78 -47.21
N VAL A 571 -19.69 18.18 -47.60
CA VAL A 571 -20.94 17.82 -46.91
C VAL A 571 -21.17 16.31 -47.04
N THR A 572 -21.52 15.69 -45.92
CA THR A 572 -21.73 14.25 -45.74
C THR A 572 -22.94 14.03 -44.85
N GLU A 573 -23.83 13.11 -45.25
CA GLU A 573 -25.05 12.78 -44.52
C GLU A 573 -24.73 11.83 -43.34
N LEU A 574 -25.41 11.96 -42.19
CA LEU A 574 -25.23 11.07 -41.03
C LEU A 574 -26.27 9.95 -41.08
N LEU A 575 -25.86 8.68 -41.12
CA LEU A 575 -26.81 7.56 -41.27
C LEU A 575 -27.55 7.22 -39.97
N ASP A 576 -28.88 7.03 -40.02
CA ASP A 576 -29.56 6.21 -39.01
C ASP A 576 -29.30 4.72 -39.30
N VAL A 577 -28.18 4.25 -38.77
CA VAL A 577 -27.72 2.86 -38.89
C VAL A 577 -28.79 1.88 -38.38
N ARG A 578 -29.56 2.28 -37.35
CA ARG A 578 -30.58 1.43 -36.73
C ARG A 578 -31.79 1.28 -37.65
N ALA A 579 -32.23 2.35 -38.31
CA ALA A 579 -33.28 2.29 -39.34
C ALA A 579 -32.86 1.39 -40.50
N ALA A 580 -31.63 1.55 -41.01
CA ALA A 580 -31.11 0.73 -42.11
C ALA A 580 -31.01 -0.77 -41.74
N ILE A 581 -30.52 -1.10 -40.53
CA ILE A 581 -30.49 -2.49 -40.04
C ILE A 581 -31.91 -3.07 -39.93
N LEU A 582 -32.87 -2.30 -39.40
CA LEU A 582 -34.26 -2.75 -39.27
C LEU A 582 -34.98 -2.91 -40.62
N ALA A 583 -34.58 -2.18 -41.67
CA ALA A 583 -35.06 -2.41 -43.03
C ALA A 583 -34.59 -3.78 -43.57
N ALA A 584 -33.34 -4.17 -43.29
CA ALA A 584 -32.80 -5.48 -43.67
C ALA A 584 -33.36 -6.64 -42.81
N ASP A 585 -33.47 -6.46 -41.49
CA ASP A 585 -34.12 -7.41 -40.56
C ASP A 585 -34.83 -6.69 -39.38
N PRO A 586 -36.17 -6.53 -39.43
CA PRO A 586 -36.97 -5.95 -38.35
C PRO A 586 -36.86 -6.69 -37.01
N ALA A 587 -36.46 -7.97 -37.04
CA ALA A 587 -36.29 -8.78 -35.85
C ALA A 587 -34.82 -8.81 -35.36
N PHE A 588 -33.91 -8.01 -35.93
CA PHE A 588 -32.48 -8.02 -35.61
C PHE A 588 -32.21 -7.82 -34.10
N TYR A 589 -32.86 -6.82 -33.50
CA TYR A 589 -32.75 -6.52 -32.07
C TYR A 589 -33.78 -7.28 -31.20
N SER A 590 -34.56 -8.19 -31.77
CA SER A 590 -35.53 -8.99 -31.00
C SER A 590 -34.83 -10.17 -30.30
N PRO A 591 -35.09 -10.43 -29.01
CA PRO A 591 -34.46 -11.54 -28.30
C PRO A 591 -34.84 -12.88 -28.94
N SER A 592 -33.83 -13.63 -29.39
CA SER A 592 -34.00 -14.94 -30.01
C SER A 592 -34.70 -15.93 -29.07
N THR A 593 -35.98 -16.22 -29.32
CA THR A 593 -36.69 -17.33 -28.71
C THR A 593 -36.18 -18.65 -29.30
N VAL A 594 -35.13 -19.20 -28.71
CA VAL A 594 -34.63 -20.54 -29.06
C VAL A 594 -35.66 -21.56 -28.61
N HIS A 595 -36.42 -22.12 -29.54
CA HIS A 595 -37.20 -23.33 -29.27
C HIS A 595 -36.23 -24.51 -29.03
N PRO A 596 -36.31 -25.21 -27.88
CA PRO A 596 -35.53 -26.41 -27.68
C PRO A 596 -36.05 -27.51 -28.60
N THR A 597 -35.20 -28.00 -29.51
CA THR A 597 -35.49 -29.18 -30.32
C THR A 597 -35.63 -30.41 -29.42
N ALA A 598 -36.75 -31.11 -29.56
CA ALA A 598 -37.10 -32.22 -28.68
C ALA A 598 -36.15 -33.42 -28.84
N ALA A 599 -35.44 -33.78 -27.78
CA ALA A 599 -34.75 -35.06 -27.70
C ALA A 599 -35.78 -36.19 -27.64
N THR A 600 -35.79 -37.08 -28.63
CA THR A 600 -36.63 -38.29 -28.65
C THR A 600 -35.76 -39.52 -28.36
N PRO A 601 -36.15 -40.42 -27.43
CA PRO A 601 -35.28 -41.51 -26.98
C PRO A 601 -35.49 -42.82 -27.75
N GLN A 602 -34.37 -43.48 -28.11
CA GLN A 602 -34.18 -44.90 -28.50
C GLN A 602 -32.69 -45.02 -28.91
N GLY A 603 -31.98 -46.16 -28.82
CA GLY A 603 -32.31 -47.50 -28.33
C GLY A 603 -31.15 -48.44 -28.72
N VAL A 604 -30.56 -49.14 -27.75
CA VAL A 604 -29.50 -50.16 -27.91
C VAL A 604 -30.10 -51.39 -28.64
N PRO A 605 -29.43 -52.07 -29.62
CA PRO A 605 -28.51 -53.16 -29.24
C PRO A 605 -27.38 -53.65 -30.20
N ALA A 606 -26.43 -54.34 -29.55
CA ALA A 606 -25.75 -55.60 -29.92
C ALA A 606 -24.54 -55.66 -30.89
N ALA A 607 -23.36 -55.90 -30.30
CA ALA A 607 -22.39 -56.99 -30.59
C ALA A 607 -21.23 -56.88 -29.56
N LEU A 608 -20.56 -57.89 -29.00
CA LEU A 608 -20.70 -59.37 -28.87
C LEU A 608 -19.93 -59.72 -27.54
N LEU A 609 -20.48 -60.52 -26.63
CA LEU A 609 -20.05 -61.89 -26.28
C LEU A 609 -18.52 -62.15 -26.08
N GLU A 610 -18.19 -62.68 -24.89
CA GLU A 610 -16.99 -63.48 -24.52
C GLU A 610 -15.62 -62.73 -24.54
N VAL A 611 -14.73 -62.81 -23.54
CA VAL A 611 -14.53 -63.71 -22.38
C VAL A 611 -14.25 -62.90 -21.10
#